data_AF-A0A4Q5PKA1-F1
#
_entry.id   AF-A0A4Q5PKA1-F1
#
_cell.length_a   1.000
_cell.length_b   1.000
_cell.length_c   1.000
_cell.angle_alpha   90.00
_cell.angle_beta   90.00
_cell.angle_gamma   90.00
#
_symmetry.space_group_name_H-M   'P 1'
#
loop_
_entity.id
_entity.type
_entity.pdbx_description
1 polymer ?
#
loop_
_entity_poly.entity_id
_entity_poly.type
_entity_poly.pdbx_seq_one_letter_code
_entity_poly.pdbx_strand_id
1 'polypeptide(L)'
;TGRSILNAAGIENAKDIVAIRYSKEVGTPQFEKDPEVMAFEELRKKYLPNVDPDNTIAYAGYGQAVAMGEILRRCGDDLTRANVLKQAQNLTGFHSPYMLDGVTYSYTPDNYTPMKTLYISIFNGKDWDISEKPMTE
;
A
#
# COMPACT_ATOMS: atom_id res chain seq x y z
N THR A 1 -0.77 4.54 -9.83
CA THR A 1 -1.10 5.91 -10.23
C THR A 1 -2.41 5.96 -11.01
N GLY A 2 -3.50 6.48 -10.42
CA GLY A 2 -4.78 6.68 -11.13
C GLY A 2 -4.73 7.76 -12.23
N ARG A 3 -3.53 8.30 -12.53
CA ARG A 3 -3.33 9.49 -13.36
C ARG A 3 -3.76 9.29 -14.81
N SER A 4 -3.59 8.09 -15.37
CA SER A 4 -4.11 7.75 -16.70
C SER A 4 -5.64 7.86 -16.77
N ILE A 5 -6.33 7.47 -15.69
CA ILE A 5 -7.80 7.57 -15.57
C ILE A 5 -8.22 9.04 -15.45
N LEU A 6 -7.53 9.83 -14.62
CA LEU A 6 -7.81 11.26 -14.46
C LEU A 6 -7.56 12.03 -15.77
N ASN A 7 -6.50 11.67 -16.51
CA ASN A 7 -6.22 12.25 -17.82
C ASN A 7 -7.31 11.92 -18.84
N ALA A 8 -7.81 10.67 -18.87
CA ALA A 8 -8.88 10.27 -19.77
C ALA A 8 -10.21 10.99 -19.50
N ALA A 9 -10.48 11.35 -18.24
CA ALA A 9 -11.65 12.16 -17.85
C ALA A 9 -11.48 13.67 -18.17
N GLY A 10 -10.27 14.11 -18.52
CA GLY A 10 -9.87 15.50 -18.57
C GLY A 10 -9.46 15.99 -17.18
N ILE A 11 -8.18 16.34 -17.02
CA ILE A 11 -7.60 16.61 -15.69
C ILE A 11 -8.28 17.77 -14.95
N GLU A 12 -8.79 18.75 -15.68
CA GLU A 12 -9.57 19.87 -15.14
C GLU A 12 -10.91 19.42 -14.55
N ASN A 13 -11.56 18.42 -15.15
CA ASN A 13 -12.82 17.84 -14.64
C ASN A 13 -12.59 16.96 -13.41
N ALA A 14 -11.34 16.53 -13.19
CA ALA A 14 -10.96 15.68 -12.08
C ALA A 14 -10.57 16.47 -10.82
N LYS A 15 -10.45 17.80 -10.92
CA LYS A 15 -10.11 18.66 -9.79
C LYS A 15 -11.15 18.50 -8.67
N ASP A 16 -10.68 18.55 -7.44
CA ASP A 16 -11.47 18.44 -6.20
C ASP A 16 -12.12 17.06 -5.98
N ILE A 17 -11.74 16.03 -6.76
CA ILE A 17 -12.10 14.64 -6.42
C ILE A 17 -11.53 14.29 -5.05
N VAL A 18 -12.40 13.77 -4.18
CA VAL A 18 -12.05 13.24 -2.86
C VAL A 18 -11.94 11.72 -2.96
N ALA A 19 -10.83 11.17 -2.45
CA ALA A 19 -10.59 9.73 -2.38
C ALA A 19 -10.00 9.31 -1.03
N ILE A 20 -10.20 8.05 -0.66
CA ILE A 20 -9.49 7.43 0.46
C ILE A 20 -8.12 6.93 0.01
N ARG A 21 -7.13 6.99 0.90
CA ARG A 21 -5.77 6.50 0.67
C ARG A 21 -5.26 5.71 1.86
N TYR A 22 -4.52 4.68 1.55
CA TYR A 22 -3.83 3.84 2.53
C TYR A 22 -2.43 3.44 2.07
N SER A 23 -2.03 3.79 0.85
CA SER A 23 -0.79 3.35 0.23
C SER A 23 0.02 4.49 -0.36
N LYS A 24 1.34 4.34 -0.30
CA LYS A 24 2.34 5.14 -1.02
C LYS A 24 2.25 4.84 -2.53
N GLU A 25 2.65 5.80 -3.36
CA GLU A 25 2.79 5.62 -4.81
C GLU A 25 4.25 5.75 -5.23
N VAL A 26 4.75 4.81 -6.04
CA VAL A 26 6.07 4.91 -6.66
C VAL A 26 6.01 5.79 -7.92
N GLY A 27 7.15 6.34 -8.31
CA GLY A 27 7.26 7.24 -9.46
C GLY A 27 6.70 8.65 -9.23
N THR A 28 6.34 9.00 -7.99
CA THR A 28 5.94 10.35 -7.60
C THR A 28 7.07 11.04 -6.81
N PRO A 29 7.22 12.38 -6.93
CA PRO A 29 8.19 13.12 -6.13
C PRO A 29 7.95 13.01 -4.62
N GLN A 30 6.71 12.77 -4.21
CA GLN A 30 6.31 12.72 -2.79
C GLN A 30 7.02 11.61 -2.02
N PHE A 31 7.22 10.44 -2.64
CA PHE A 31 7.82 9.28 -1.98
C PHE A 31 9.17 8.86 -2.59
N GLU A 32 9.78 9.69 -3.44
CA GLU A 32 11.04 9.39 -4.12
C GLU A 32 12.18 9.02 -3.15
N LYS A 33 12.19 9.64 -1.97
CA LYS A 33 13.19 9.44 -0.91
C LYS A 33 12.69 8.58 0.25
N ASP A 34 11.50 7.99 0.12
CA ASP A 34 10.97 7.11 1.15
C ASP A 34 11.81 5.81 1.18
N PRO A 35 12.31 5.37 2.36
CA PRO A 35 13.17 4.19 2.46
C PRO A 35 12.52 2.91 1.92
N GLU A 36 11.20 2.76 2.06
CA GLU A 36 10.47 1.58 1.62
C GLU A 36 10.26 1.57 0.10
N VAL A 37 10.04 2.76 -0.49
CA VAL A 37 10.02 2.93 -1.96
C VAL A 37 11.40 2.67 -2.55
N MET A 38 12.47 3.18 -1.93
CA MET A 38 13.84 2.93 -2.37
C MET A 38 14.20 1.44 -2.29
N ALA A 39 13.78 0.74 -1.22
CA ALA A 39 14.00 -0.70 -1.09
C ALA A 39 13.29 -1.51 -2.19
N PHE A 40 12.06 -1.12 -2.56
CA PHE A 40 11.39 -1.71 -3.71
C PHE A 40 12.14 -1.43 -5.02
N GLU A 41 12.63 -0.20 -5.23
CA GLU A 41 13.38 0.16 -6.43
C GLU A 41 14.68 -0.65 -6.58
N GLU A 42 15.39 -0.90 -5.48
CA GLU A 42 16.56 -1.79 -5.46
C GLU A 42 16.20 -3.22 -5.87
N LEU A 43 15.12 -3.77 -5.30
CA LEU A 43 14.61 -5.10 -5.65
C LEU A 43 14.20 -5.15 -7.12
N ARG A 44 13.49 -4.14 -7.60
CA ARG A 44 13.01 -4.03 -8.99
C ARG A 44 14.17 -4.03 -9.96
N LYS A 45 15.18 -3.18 -9.75
CA LYS A 45 16.39 -3.12 -10.59
C LYS A 45 17.09 -4.47 -10.68
N LYS A 46 17.14 -5.21 -9.57
CA LYS A 46 17.86 -6.48 -9.49
C LYS A 46 17.09 -7.66 -10.08
N TYR A 47 15.78 -7.74 -9.83
CA TYR A 47 14.99 -8.95 -10.09
C TYR A 47 13.81 -8.74 -11.05
N LEU A 48 13.37 -7.50 -11.26
CA LEU A 48 12.21 -7.17 -12.08
C LEU A 48 12.55 -6.06 -13.10
N PRO A 49 13.61 -6.20 -13.92
CA PRO A 49 14.08 -5.12 -14.80
C PRO A 49 13.05 -4.68 -15.86
N ASN A 50 12.08 -5.55 -16.16
CA ASN A 50 10.99 -5.28 -17.10
C ASN A 50 9.78 -4.58 -16.47
N VAL A 51 9.79 -4.35 -15.15
CA VAL A 51 8.73 -3.60 -14.46
C VAL A 51 9.12 -2.13 -14.45
N ASP A 52 8.22 -1.26 -14.89
CA ASP A 52 8.47 0.18 -14.91
C ASP A 52 8.67 0.76 -13.49
N PRO A 53 9.57 1.76 -13.31
CA PRO A 53 9.83 2.35 -11.99
C PRO A 53 8.61 3.01 -11.34
N ASP A 54 7.62 3.46 -12.13
CA ASP A 54 6.38 4.09 -11.66
C ASP A 54 5.21 3.12 -11.51
N ASN A 55 5.46 1.80 -11.65
CA ASN A 55 4.44 0.78 -11.54
C ASN A 55 4.01 0.54 -10.08
N THR A 56 3.04 1.33 -9.62
CA THR A 56 2.45 1.22 -8.27
C THR A 56 1.80 -0.13 -7.99
N ILE A 57 1.31 -0.84 -9.02
CA ILE A 57 0.70 -2.16 -8.84
C ILE A 57 1.77 -3.18 -8.45
N ALA A 58 2.95 -3.11 -9.05
CA ALA A 58 4.08 -3.95 -8.67
C ALA A 58 4.56 -3.65 -7.23
N TYR A 59 4.57 -2.38 -6.82
CA TYR A 59 4.89 -2.01 -5.44
C TYR A 59 3.86 -2.52 -4.43
N ALA A 60 2.56 -2.46 -4.75
CA ALA A 60 1.53 -3.08 -3.93
C ALA A 60 1.73 -4.60 -3.83
N GLY A 61 2.11 -5.27 -4.93
CA GLY A 61 2.47 -6.69 -4.93
C GLY A 61 3.69 -7.00 -4.05
N TYR A 62 4.72 -6.14 -4.07
CA TYR A 62 5.85 -6.24 -3.14
C TYR A 62 5.39 -6.14 -1.68
N GLY A 63 4.54 -5.18 -1.35
CA GLY A 63 3.95 -5.04 -0.02
C GLY A 63 3.15 -6.27 0.42
N GLN A 64 2.34 -6.84 -0.47
CA GLN A 64 1.61 -8.09 -0.22
C GLN A 64 2.54 -9.28 0.02
N ALA A 65 3.63 -9.40 -0.75
CA ALA A 65 4.64 -10.43 -0.56
C ALA A 65 5.35 -10.29 0.79
N VAL A 66 5.66 -9.05 1.22
CA VAL A 66 6.24 -8.76 2.53
C VAL A 66 5.27 -9.15 3.66
N ALA A 67 3.97 -8.87 3.50
CA ALA A 67 2.93 -9.28 4.45
C ALA A 67 2.78 -10.81 4.52
N MET A 68 2.84 -11.52 3.38
CA MET A 68 2.88 -12.98 3.37
C MET A 68 4.14 -13.50 4.08
N GLY A 69 5.29 -12.89 3.84
CA GLY A 69 6.53 -13.21 4.56
C GLY A 69 6.38 -13.06 6.08
N GLU A 70 5.68 -12.04 6.54
CA GLU A 70 5.37 -11.87 7.97
C GLU A 70 4.46 -12.98 8.51
N ILE A 71 3.39 -13.31 7.80
CA ILE A 71 2.49 -14.41 8.19
C ILE A 71 3.28 -15.70 8.34
N LEU A 72 4.16 -16.02 7.39
CA LEU A 72 4.99 -17.22 7.44
C LEU A 72 6.01 -17.17 8.60
N ARG A 73 6.62 -16.01 8.89
CA ARG A 73 7.48 -15.85 10.07
C ARG A 73 6.72 -16.14 11.37
N ARG A 74 5.49 -15.65 11.50
CA ARG A 74 4.63 -15.92 12.68
C ARG A 74 4.22 -17.38 12.80
N CYS A 75 4.21 -18.14 11.70
CA CYS A 75 3.92 -19.58 11.74
C CYS A 75 5.05 -20.39 12.38
N GLY A 76 6.30 -19.91 12.31
CA GLY A 76 7.48 -20.69 12.68
C GLY A 76 7.57 -21.98 11.86
N ASP A 77 7.80 -23.11 12.53
CA ASP A 77 7.94 -24.41 11.88
C ASP A 77 6.58 -25.09 11.57
N ASP A 78 5.45 -24.59 12.09
CA ASP A 78 4.11 -25.12 11.82
C ASP A 78 3.52 -24.46 10.55
N LEU A 79 3.98 -24.91 9.39
CA LEU A 79 3.55 -24.44 8.07
C LEU A 79 2.31 -25.20 7.54
N THR A 80 1.34 -25.45 8.42
CA THR A 80 0.06 -26.04 8.03
C THR A 80 -0.92 -24.97 7.54
N ARG A 81 -1.85 -25.35 6.64
CA ARG A 81 -2.92 -24.43 6.18
C ARG A 81 -3.69 -23.80 7.35
N ALA A 82 -3.97 -24.59 8.39
CA ALA A 82 -4.70 -24.12 9.57
C ALA A 82 -3.92 -23.03 10.31
N ASN A 83 -2.61 -23.22 10.53
CA ASN A 83 -1.79 -22.22 11.22
C ASN A 83 -1.55 -20.97 10.35
N VAL A 84 -1.30 -21.12 9.04
CA VAL A 84 -1.18 -19.97 8.13
C VAL A 84 -2.43 -19.09 8.17
N LEU A 85 -3.62 -19.69 8.09
CA LEU A 85 -4.87 -18.94 8.21
C LEU A 85 -5.04 -18.29 9.58
N LYS A 86 -4.68 -19.01 10.66
CA LYS A 86 -4.70 -18.46 12.02
C LYS A 86 -3.81 -17.21 12.12
N GLN A 87 -2.58 -17.25 11.61
CA GLN A 87 -1.68 -16.09 11.67
C GLN A 87 -2.14 -14.95 10.76
N ALA A 88 -2.65 -15.27 9.56
CA ALA A 88 -3.19 -14.27 8.63
C ALA A 88 -4.40 -13.53 9.20
N GLN A 89 -5.33 -14.25 9.84
CA GLN A 89 -6.52 -13.67 10.47
C GLN A 89 -6.20 -12.89 11.75
N ASN A 90 -4.97 -12.95 12.25
CA ASN A 90 -4.48 -12.19 13.40
C ASN A 90 -3.33 -11.26 13.01
N LEU A 91 -3.23 -10.87 11.73
CA LEU A 91 -2.24 -9.91 11.25
C LEU A 91 -2.60 -8.47 11.64
N THR A 92 -2.96 -8.24 12.90
CA THR A 92 -3.24 -6.90 13.41
C THR A 92 -1.94 -6.16 13.76
N GLY A 93 -1.90 -4.85 13.50
CA GLY A 93 -0.78 -3.97 13.83
C GLY A 93 0.44 -4.11 12.92
N PHE A 94 0.39 -4.95 11.88
CA PHE A 94 1.50 -5.08 10.93
C PHE A 94 1.48 -3.94 9.90
N HIS A 95 2.58 -3.19 9.81
CA HIS A 95 2.80 -2.20 8.76
C HIS A 95 3.46 -2.86 7.55
N SER A 96 2.84 -2.74 6.38
CA SER A 96 3.42 -3.24 5.13
C SER A 96 4.12 -2.10 4.38
N PRO A 97 5.25 -2.34 3.70
CA PRO A 97 6.06 -1.27 3.12
C PRO A 97 5.39 -0.40 2.06
N TYR A 98 4.24 -0.80 1.52
CA TYR A 98 3.50 -0.01 0.54
C TYR A 98 2.45 0.90 1.21
N MET A 99 2.20 0.74 2.50
CA MET A 99 1.19 1.48 3.24
C MET A 99 1.68 2.88 3.60
N LEU A 100 0.77 3.84 3.76
CA LEU A 100 1.10 5.13 4.36
C LEU A 100 1.47 4.96 5.84
N ASP A 101 2.31 5.85 6.35
CA ASP A 101 2.71 5.86 7.75
C ASP A 101 1.47 5.87 8.67
N GLY A 102 1.51 5.09 9.75
CA GLY A 102 0.37 4.95 10.67
C GLY A 102 -0.74 4.00 10.19
N VAL A 103 -0.74 3.58 8.92
CA VAL A 103 -1.65 2.52 8.44
C VAL A 103 -1.06 1.16 8.73
N THR A 104 -1.88 0.28 9.31
CA THR A 104 -1.51 -1.12 9.59
C THR A 104 -2.67 -2.04 9.27
N TYR A 105 -2.38 -3.32 9.07
CA TYR A 105 -3.41 -4.34 8.99
C TYR A 105 -4.21 -4.43 10.30
N SER A 106 -5.50 -4.73 10.20
CA SER A 106 -6.47 -4.74 11.31
C SER A 106 -7.30 -6.03 11.38
N TYR A 107 -6.84 -7.10 10.73
CA TYR A 107 -7.56 -8.37 10.69
C TYR A 107 -7.75 -8.98 12.08
N THR A 108 -8.96 -9.46 12.33
CA THR A 108 -9.31 -10.34 13.46
C THR A 108 -10.11 -11.54 12.95
N PRO A 109 -10.22 -12.64 13.71
CA PRO A 109 -10.98 -13.83 13.28
C PRO A 109 -12.46 -13.55 12.95
N ASP A 110 -13.03 -12.49 13.52
CA ASP A 110 -14.41 -12.04 13.36
C ASP A 110 -14.57 -10.80 12.46
N ASN A 111 -13.47 -10.13 12.08
CA ASN A 111 -13.50 -8.95 11.21
C ASN A 111 -12.37 -8.97 10.17
N TYR A 112 -12.76 -9.14 8.90
CA TYR A 112 -11.86 -9.21 7.76
C TYR A 112 -11.63 -7.85 7.07
N THR A 113 -11.94 -6.74 7.74
CA THR A 113 -11.61 -5.41 7.25
C THR A 113 -10.10 -5.22 7.34
N PRO A 114 -9.39 -5.02 6.22
CA PRO A 114 -7.93 -5.08 6.19
C PRO A 114 -7.29 -3.94 6.96
N MET A 115 -7.85 -2.73 6.91
CA MET A 115 -7.30 -1.52 7.51
C MET A 115 -8.44 -0.70 8.08
N LYS A 116 -8.25 -0.15 9.28
CA LYS A 116 -9.20 0.79 9.91
C LYS A 116 -8.72 2.24 9.92
N THR A 117 -7.46 2.46 9.60
CA THR A 117 -6.84 3.79 9.52
C THR A 117 -6.64 4.14 8.05
N LEU A 118 -7.22 5.25 7.60
CA LEU A 118 -7.17 5.72 6.21
C LEU A 118 -6.90 7.23 6.19
N TYR A 119 -6.29 7.71 5.11
CA TYR A 119 -6.11 9.12 4.82
C TYR A 119 -7.14 9.59 3.80
N ILE A 120 -7.55 10.86 3.89
CA ILE A 120 -8.28 11.51 2.81
C ILE A 120 -7.27 12.09 1.85
N SER A 121 -7.55 12.03 0.55
CA SER A 121 -6.78 12.74 -0.47
C SER A 121 -7.69 13.50 -1.39
N ILE A 122 -7.23 14.67 -1.84
CA ILE A 122 -7.94 15.53 -2.78
C ILE A 122 -7.04 15.73 -4.00
N PHE A 123 -7.60 15.54 -5.18
CA PHE A 123 -6.86 15.81 -6.41
C PHE A 123 -6.88 17.31 -6.73
N ASN A 124 -5.72 17.97 -6.71
CA ASN A 124 -5.62 19.42 -6.89
C ASN A 124 -5.54 19.89 -8.36
N GLY A 125 -5.72 18.97 -9.31
CA GLY A 125 -5.54 19.21 -10.75
C GLY A 125 -4.16 18.83 -11.28
N LYS A 126 -3.19 18.55 -10.39
CA LYS A 126 -1.83 18.13 -10.75
C LYS A 126 -1.42 16.83 -10.05
N ASP A 127 -1.69 16.75 -8.76
CA ASP A 127 -1.34 15.61 -7.91
C ASP A 127 -2.39 15.42 -6.78
N TRP A 128 -2.20 14.39 -5.96
CA TRP A 128 -3.04 14.11 -4.80
C TRP A 128 -2.45 14.74 -3.53
N ASP A 129 -3.18 15.67 -2.93
CA ASP A 129 -2.87 16.20 -1.61
C ASP A 129 -3.44 15.24 -0.57
N ILE A 130 -2.57 14.60 0.19
CA ILE A 130 -2.93 13.66 1.26
C ILE A 130 -3.09 14.46 2.56
N SER A 131 -4.15 14.18 3.33
CA SER A 131 -4.39 14.83 4.61
C SER A 131 -3.22 14.60 5.58
N GLU A 132 -2.93 15.58 6.44
CA GLU A 132 -1.85 15.42 7.42
C GLU A 132 -2.16 14.34 8.48
N LYS A 133 -3.45 14.20 8.80
CA LYS A 133 -3.95 13.25 9.80
C LYS A 133 -4.78 12.16 9.14
N PRO A 134 -4.65 10.91 9.60
CA PRO A 134 -5.57 9.86 9.20
C PRO A 134 -6.90 9.98 9.95
N MET A 135 -7.89 9.25 9.45
CA MET A 135 -9.13 8.90 10.13
C MET A 135 -9.06 7.43 10.53
N THR A 136 -9.53 7.10 11.73
CA THR A 136 -9.61 5.72 12.24
C THR A 136 -11.03 5.43 12.70
N GLU A 137 -11.56 4.28 12.31
CA GLU A 137 -12.83 3.73 12.84
C GLU A 137 -12.63 2.94 14.14
#